data_AF-E9JP39-F1
#
_entry.id   AF-E9JP39-F1
#
_cell.length_a   1.000
_cell.length_b   1.000
_cell.length_c   1.000
_cell.angle_alpha   90.00
_cell.angle_beta   90.00
_cell.angle_gamma   90.00
#
_symmetry.space_group_name_H-M   'P 1'
#
loop_
_entity.id
_entity.type
_entity.pdbx_description
1 polymer ?
#
loop_
_entity_poly.entity_id
_entity_poly.type
_entity_poly.pdbx_seq_one_letter_code
_entity_poly.pdbx_strand_id
1 'polypeptide(L)'
;INTQVTTAAAPFGLHYAPDPSSQTICTIGGNVAFNSGGAHCLKYGMTSNHVLGIKAVLATGEVVEWGGGSRERLGPDWCGLFVGNEGLFGIALEITLQLLPKAECFHTVLAGYRTLEQAGDAVSAVIASGLLPGAIEIMDALALEAAVAAVHAEYPPGCEAVLIVELEGPREVVTIERERLDAILAASAPVEMRPARDADERMAIWKGRKSAFSAVGRLSPDFTVQDGVVPRRKLGEALRRIAEMSRETNIRVANVFHAGDGNLHPLILFDGREAGALQRSEELAGRILKMCVEMGGSIT
;
A
#
# COMPACT_ATOMS: atom_id res chain seq x y z
N ILE A 1 -10.69 15.98 5.98
CA ILE A 1 -10.50 14.64 5.35
C ILE A 1 -9.20 14.65 4.55
N ASN A 2 -8.48 13.52 4.43
CA ASN A 2 -7.19 13.46 3.74
C ASN A 2 -7.24 14.05 2.31
N THR A 3 -8.16 13.55 1.47
CA THR A 3 -8.28 14.02 0.07
C THR A 3 -8.61 15.50 -0.05
N GLN A 4 -9.30 16.09 0.93
CA GLN A 4 -9.63 17.51 0.93
C GLN A 4 -8.38 18.40 1.01
N VAL A 5 -7.27 17.91 1.60
CA VAL A 5 -5.99 18.63 1.60
C VAL A 5 -5.47 18.77 0.17
N THR A 6 -5.44 17.66 -0.58
CA THR A 6 -5.02 17.67 -1.99
C THR A 6 -5.96 18.52 -2.86
N THR A 7 -7.28 18.47 -2.63
CA THR A 7 -8.23 19.34 -3.34
C THR A 7 -7.96 20.82 -3.06
N ALA A 8 -7.70 21.20 -1.82
CA ALA A 8 -7.39 22.58 -1.44
C ALA A 8 -6.02 23.06 -1.97
N ALA A 9 -5.04 22.14 -2.05
CA ALA A 9 -3.71 22.41 -2.56
C ALA A 9 -3.63 22.46 -4.11
N ALA A 10 -4.62 21.89 -4.79
CA ALA A 10 -4.63 21.72 -6.23
C ALA A 10 -4.41 23.00 -7.06
N PRO A 11 -4.97 24.17 -6.71
CA PRO A 11 -4.74 25.44 -7.43
C PRO A 11 -3.28 25.91 -7.39
N PHE A 12 -2.51 25.46 -6.41
CA PHE A 12 -1.09 25.81 -6.25
C PHE A 12 -0.16 24.80 -6.94
N GLY A 13 -0.70 23.83 -7.68
CA GLY A 13 0.09 22.76 -8.29
C GLY A 13 0.66 21.76 -7.27
N LEU A 14 0.08 21.70 -6.07
CA LEU A 14 0.55 20.87 -4.96
C LEU A 14 -0.45 19.76 -4.60
N HIS A 15 0.02 18.75 -3.87
CA HIS A 15 -0.78 17.67 -3.29
C HIS A 15 -0.18 17.16 -1.96
N TYR A 16 -1.00 16.47 -1.17
CA TYR A 16 -0.56 15.69 -0.01
C TYR A 16 -0.30 14.24 -0.44
N ALA A 17 0.90 13.72 -0.17
CA ALA A 17 1.36 12.46 -0.76
C ALA A 17 0.81 11.19 -0.09
N PRO A 18 0.72 11.08 1.25
CA PRO A 18 0.19 9.88 1.89
C PRO A 18 -1.26 9.61 1.48
N ASP A 19 -1.48 8.46 0.83
CA ASP A 19 -2.71 8.14 0.12
C ASP A 19 -3.37 6.83 0.60
N PRO A 20 -3.70 6.69 1.90
CA PRO A 20 -4.29 5.46 2.42
C PRO A 20 -5.55 5.07 1.64
N SER A 21 -5.88 3.77 1.61
CA SER A 21 -7.08 3.28 0.91
C SER A 21 -8.36 3.98 1.41
N SER A 22 -8.37 4.45 2.65
CA SER A 22 -9.45 5.22 3.28
C SER A 22 -9.38 6.74 3.08
N GLN A 23 -8.50 7.26 2.22
CA GLN A 23 -8.24 8.70 2.03
C GLN A 23 -9.48 9.58 1.79
N THR A 24 -10.56 9.00 1.23
CA THR A 24 -11.83 9.68 1.00
C THR A 24 -12.66 9.91 2.27
N ILE A 25 -12.32 9.24 3.36
CA ILE A 25 -13.06 9.29 4.64
C ILE A 25 -12.16 9.51 5.87
N CYS A 26 -10.86 9.20 5.80
CA CYS A 26 -9.97 9.39 6.95
C CYS A 26 -9.66 10.88 7.19
N THR A 27 -9.37 11.23 8.44
CA THR A 27 -8.97 12.59 8.83
C THR A 27 -7.45 12.68 8.90
N ILE A 28 -6.89 13.89 8.78
CA ILE A 28 -5.45 14.09 8.97
C ILE A 28 -5.02 13.77 10.41
N GLY A 29 -5.85 14.08 11.40
CA GLY A 29 -5.59 13.70 12.80
C GLY A 29 -5.50 12.18 12.99
N GLY A 30 -6.40 11.41 12.34
CA GLY A 30 -6.32 9.95 12.33
C GLY A 30 -5.05 9.45 11.63
N ASN A 31 -4.70 10.04 10.48
CA ASN A 31 -3.46 9.69 9.79
C ASN A 31 -2.22 9.96 10.65
N VAL A 32 -2.20 11.05 11.42
CA VAL A 32 -1.13 11.34 12.39
C VAL A 32 -1.12 10.33 13.52
N ALA A 33 -2.27 9.97 14.09
CA ALA A 33 -2.35 9.01 15.17
C ALA A 33 -1.83 7.62 14.76
N PHE A 34 -2.12 7.18 13.53
CA PHE A 34 -1.74 5.85 13.02
C PHE A 34 -0.51 5.85 12.10
N ASN A 35 0.19 6.99 11.97
CA ASN A 35 1.28 7.17 11.00
C ASN A 35 0.94 6.62 9.60
N SER A 36 -0.27 6.93 9.11
CA SER A 36 -0.83 6.21 7.95
C SER A 36 0.03 6.35 6.70
N GLY A 37 0.13 5.22 5.98
CA GLY A 37 0.76 5.12 4.67
C GLY A 37 -0.24 5.01 3.52
N GLY A 38 0.17 4.31 2.46
CA GLY A 38 -0.55 4.15 1.20
C GLY A 38 0.37 3.58 0.11
N ALA A 39 -0.16 3.46 -1.11
CA ALA A 39 0.58 2.85 -2.22
C ALA A 39 1.82 3.65 -2.63
N HIS A 40 1.82 4.97 -2.40
CA HIS A 40 2.92 5.85 -2.79
C HIS A 40 3.99 6.03 -1.70
N CYS A 41 3.88 5.29 -0.59
CA CYS A 41 4.82 5.39 0.52
C CYS A 41 6.23 4.89 0.20
N LEU A 42 6.38 4.03 -0.80
CA LEU A 42 7.69 3.64 -1.31
C LEU A 42 8.56 4.86 -1.65
N LYS A 43 7.98 5.83 -2.35
CA LYS A 43 8.70 7.00 -2.86
C LYS A 43 8.65 8.19 -1.90
N TYR A 44 7.52 8.42 -1.24
CA TYR A 44 7.31 9.64 -0.44
C TYR A 44 7.33 9.42 1.08
N GLY A 45 7.31 8.17 1.53
CA GLY A 45 7.22 7.85 2.95
C GLY A 45 5.80 7.97 3.51
N MET A 46 5.71 7.89 4.83
CA MET A 46 4.46 7.83 5.60
C MET A 46 4.06 9.22 6.10
N THR A 47 2.93 9.31 6.81
CA THR A 47 2.47 10.57 7.41
C THR A 47 3.56 11.30 8.23
N SER A 48 4.40 10.58 8.98
CA SER A 48 5.51 11.17 9.75
C SER A 48 6.48 11.98 8.90
N ASN A 49 6.74 11.57 7.65
CA ASN A 49 7.61 12.28 6.71
C ASN A 49 7.01 13.61 6.23
N HIS A 50 5.71 13.80 6.40
CA HIS A 50 4.97 14.96 5.91
C HIS A 50 4.48 15.90 7.01
N VAL A 51 4.67 15.58 8.29
CA VAL A 51 4.26 16.47 9.39
C VAL A 51 5.40 17.41 9.76
N LEU A 52 5.21 18.70 9.50
CA LEU A 52 6.18 19.76 9.84
C LEU A 52 5.93 20.37 11.22
N GLY A 53 4.68 20.39 11.67
CA GLY A 53 4.28 20.95 12.95
C GLY A 53 2.96 20.37 13.47
N ILE A 54 2.82 20.34 14.79
CA ILE A 54 1.63 19.84 15.49
C ILE A 54 1.30 20.79 16.63
N LYS A 55 0.03 21.18 16.72
CA LYS A 55 -0.58 21.68 17.95
C LYS A 55 -1.45 20.58 18.52
N ALA A 56 -1.23 20.22 19.78
CA ALA A 56 -1.96 19.14 20.44
C ALA A 56 -2.39 19.53 21.85
N VAL A 57 -3.45 18.89 22.34
CA VAL A 57 -3.79 18.88 23.77
C VAL A 57 -3.34 17.56 24.37
N LEU A 58 -2.52 17.63 25.42
CA LEU A 58 -2.02 16.46 26.14
C LEU A 58 -3.06 15.93 27.14
N ALA A 59 -2.83 14.74 27.69
CA ALA A 59 -3.69 14.17 28.73
C ALA A 59 -3.79 15.05 30.01
N THR A 60 -2.80 15.92 30.23
CA THR A 60 -2.80 16.91 31.32
C THR A 60 -3.71 18.11 31.07
N GLY A 61 -4.27 18.25 29.87
CA GLY A 61 -5.00 19.44 29.41
C GLY A 61 -4.11 20.57 28.90
N GLU A 62 -2.78 20.41 28.98
CA GLU A 62 -1.82 21.36 28.41
C GLU A 62 -1.91 21.37 26.88
N VAL A 63 -1.91 22.58 26.29
CA VAL A 63 -1.79 22.75 24.84
C VAL A 63 -0.32 22.99 24.49
N VAL A 64 0.21 22.13 23.64
CA VAL A 64 1.59 22.18 23.16
C VAL A 64 1.63 22.50 21.67
N GLU A 65 2.67 23.21 21.26
CA GLU A 65 2.97 23.52 19.86
C GLU A 65 4.40 23.11 19.55
N TRP A 66 4.56 22.21 18.57
CA TRP A 66 5.84 21.66 18.16
C TRP A 66 6.04 21.80 16.66
N GLY A 67 7.30 21.95 16.24
CA GLY A 67 7.65 22.12 14.84
C GLY A 67 7.22 23.47 14.28
N GLY A 68 6.88 23.53 13.00
CA GLY A 68 6.46 24.75 12.32
C GLY A 68 6.42 24.62 10.81
N GLY A 69 6.67 25.71 10.09
CA GLY A 69 6.70 25.72 8.62
C GLY A 69 8.03 25.26 8.00
N SER A 70 9.02 24.87 8.81
CA SER A 70 10.36 24.47 8.35
C SER A 70 10.60 22.98 8.57
N ARG A 71 11.40 22.39 7.68
CA ARG A 71 11.96 21.03 7.86
C ARG A 71 13.09 21.04 8.89
N GLU A 72 13.77 22.17 9.05
CA GLU A 72 14.84 22.34 10.01
C GLU A 72 14.26 22.62 11.40
N ARG A 73 14.77 21.89 12.39
CA ARG A 73 14.31 21.98 13.78
C ARG A 73 15.53 21.96 14.71
N LEU A 74 15.42 22.69 15.81
CA LEU A 74 16.38 22.64 16.92
C LEU A 74 15.78 21.80 18.05
N GLY A 75 16.58 20.90 18.61
CA GLY A 75 16.15 20.03 19.71
C GLY A 75 15.48 18.72 19.24
N PRO A 76 14.78 18.02 20.16
CA PRO A 76 14.14 16.74 19.85
C PRO A 76 13.03 16.84 18.81
N ASP A 77 12.83 15.77 18.03
CA ASP A 77 11.72 15.69 17.08
C ASP A 77 10.40 15.29 17.77
N TRP A 78 9.77 16.26 18.42
CA TRP A 78 8.50 16.05 19.13
C TRP A 78 7.35 15.69 18.18
N CYS A 79 7.33 16.17 16.93
CA CYS A 79 6.31 15.73 15.99
C CYS A 79 6.54 14.26 15.61
N GLY A 80 7.78 13.86 15.36
CA GLY A 80 8.11 12.46 15.10
C GLY A 80 7.71 11.53 16.25
N LEU A 81 7.92 11.96 17.50
CA LEU A 81 7.44 11.23 18.68
C LEU A 81 5.90 11.15 18.76
N PHE A 82 5.21 12.22 18.37
CA PHE A 82 3.74 12.26 18.46
C PHE A 82 3.06 11.51 17.30
N VAL A 83 3.65 11.43 16.11
CA VAL A 83 3.06 10.67 15.00
C VAL A 83 3.16 9.16 15.31
N GLY A 84 2.06 8.42 15.10
CA GLY A 84 2.00 6.99 15.41
C GLY A 84 1.66 6.67 16.87
N ASN A 85 1.21 7.67 17.66
CA ASN A 85 0.88 7.47 19.07
C ASN A 85 -0.49 6.83 19.33
N GLU A 86 -1.32 6.62 18.30
CA GLU A 86 -2.68 6.05 18.41
C GLU A 86 -3.62 6.80 19.37
N GLY A 87 -3.36 8.09 19.61
CA GLY A 87 -4.12 8.92 20.54
C GLY A 87 -3.72 8.78 22.01
N LEU A 88 -2.67 8.01 22.33
CA LEU A 88 -2.20 7.78 23.70
C LEU A 88 -1.45 8.97 24.29
N PHE A 89 -0.85 9.84 23.47
CA PHE A 89 -0.09 11.01 23.95
C PHE A 89 -0.92 12.28 24.02
N GLY A 90 -2.04 12.33 23.31
CA GLY A 90 -2.93 13.49 23.26
C GLY A 90 -3.75 13.55 21.98
N ILE A 91 -4.43 14.68 21.78
CA ILE A 91 -5.30 14.93 20.62
C ILE A 91 -4.68 16.04 19.77
N ALA A 92 -4.35 15.75 18.51
CA ALA A 92 -3.92 16.76 17.56
C ALA A 92 -5.08 17.72 17.20
N LEU A 93 -4.83 19.02 17.34
CA LEU A 93 -5.77 20.10 17.07
C LEU A 93 -5.51 20.76 15.71
N GLU A 94 -4.24 21.08 15.44
CA GLU A 94 -3.78 21.69 14.19
C GLU A 94 -2.52 20.97 13.70
N ILE A 95 -2.39 20.79 12.39
CA ILE A 95 -1.29 20.02 11.79
C ILE A 95 -0.77 20.79 10.59
N THR A 96 0.52 21.10 10.59
CA THR A 96 1.23 21.71 9.46
C THR A 96 1.82 20.61 8.59
N LEU A 97 1.40 20.54 7.33
CA LEU A 97 1.77 19.48 6.40
C LEU A 97 2.76 19.97 5.33
N GLN A 98 3.76 19.15 5.02
CA GLN A 98 4.59 19.26 3.83
C GLN A 98 3.81 18.74 2.62
N LEU A 99 3.49 19.64 1.70
CA LEU A 99 2.92 19.31 0.40
C LEU A 99 4.00 19.12 -0.65
N LEU A 100 3.70 18.35 -1.69
CA LEU A 100 4.59 18.05 -2.81
C LEU A 100 4.03 18.61 -4.12
N PRO A 101 4.89 19.00 -5.08
CA PRO A 101 4.46 19.29 -6.45
C PRO A 101 3.71 18.11 -7.06
N LYS A 102 2.67 18.39 -7.85
CA LYS A 102 2.03 17.36 -8.67
C LYS A 102 3.02 16.84 -9.71
N ALA A 103 3.01 15.53 -9.94
CA ALA A 103 3.80 14.91 -11.00
C ALA A 103 3.36 15.45 -12.38
N GLU A 104 4.32 15.60 -13.29
CA GLU A 104 4.04 16.09 -14.66
C GLU A 104 3.49 14.97 -15.54
N CYS A 105 3.98 13.75 -15.36
CA CYS A 105 3.50 12.58 -16.08
C CYS A 105 3.64 11.30 -15.24
N PHE A 106 2.97 10.26 -15.74
CA PHE A 106 2.93 8.93 -15.15
C PHE A 106 3.24 7.90 -16.24
N HIS A 107 3.87 6.79 -15.84
CA HIS A 107 3.98 5.57 -16.64
C HIS A 107 3.57 4.40 -15.76
N THR A 108 2.38 3.86 -16.01
CA THR A 108 1.77 2.80 -15.21
C THR A 108 1.75 1.52 -16.03
N VAL A 109 2.33 0.45 -15.51
CA VAL A 109 2.40 -0.84 -16.20
C VAL A 109 1.71 -1.90 -15.37
N LEU A 110 0.80 -2.64 -16.00
CA LEU A 110 0.19 -3.84 -15.45
C LEU A 110 0.85 -5.07 -16.09
N ALA A 111 1.46 -5.93 -15.28
CA ALA A 111 2.13 -7.15 -15.73
C ALA A 111 1.49 -8.38 -15.07
N GLY A 112 1.00 -9.31 -15.88
CA GLY A 112 0.37 -10.56 -15.42
C GLY A 112 1.38 -11.70 -15.34
N TYR A 113 1.30 -12.52 -14.29
CA TYR A 113 2.22 -13.64 -14.02
C TYR A 113 1.46 -14.94 -13.73
N ARG A 114 2.11 -16.08 -13.99
CA ARG A 114 1.55 -17.42 -13.73
C ARG A 114 1.61 -17.82 -12.27
N THR A 115 2.44 -17.15 -11.45
CA THR A 115 2.56 -17.40 -10.01
C THR A 115 2.81 -16.11 -9.25
N LEU A 116 2.43 -16.07 -7.98
CA LEU A 116 2.75 -14.98 -7.06
C LEU A 116 4.25 -14.82 -6.85
N GLU A 117 4.98 -15.94 -6.83
CA GLU A 117 6.44 -15.96 -6.68
C GLU A 117 7.13 -15.20 -7.82
N GLN A 118 6.73 -15.44 -9.08
CA GLN A 118 7.27 -14.71 -10.23
C GLN A 118 7.00 -13.20 -10.14
N ALA A 119 5.81 -12.80 -9.69
CA ALA A 119 5.50 -11.39 -9.47
C ALA A 119 6.40 -10.80 -8.35
N GLY A 120 6.63 -11.53 -7.26
CA GLY A 120 7.54 -11.12 -6.18
C GLY A 120 9.01 -11.03 -6.61
N ASP A 121 9.47 -11.93 -7.48
CA ASP A 121 10.81 -11.88 -8.07
C ASP A 121 10.98 -10.67 -8.99
N ALA A 122 9.96 -10.33 -9.78
CA ALA A 122 9.95 -9.13 -10.60
C ALA A 122 10.06 -7.85 -9.75
N VAL A 123 9.38 -7.79 -8.60
CA VAL A 123 9.53 -6.68 -7.63
C VAL A 123 10.97 -6.58 -7.13
N SER A 124 11.57 -7.71 -6.77
CA SER A 124 12.97 -7.75 -6.33
C SER A 124 13.92 -7.26 -7.44
N ALA A 125 13.67 -7.63 -8.69
CA ALA A 125 14.46 -7.17 -9.84
C ALA A 125 14.32 -5.66 -10.09
N VAL A 126 13.11 -5.11 -10.01
CA VAL A 126 12.86 -3.66 -10.13
C VAL A 126 13.62 -2.90 -9.03
N ILE A 127 13.50 -3.32 -7.77
CA ILE A 127 14.19 -2.67 -6.65
C ILE A 127 15.72 -2.84 -6.76
N ALA A 128 16.22 -4.01 -7.14
CA ALA A 128 17.65 -4.26 -7.32
C ALA A 128 18.28 -3.42 -8.45
N SER A 129 17.47 -2.99 -9.43
CA SER A 129 17.94 -2.05 -10.44
C SER A 129 18.23 -0.64 -9.87
N GLY A 130 17.68 -0.31 -8.70
CA GLY A 130 17.76 1.03 -8.13
C GLY A 130 16.73 2.00 -8.70
N LEU A 131 15.77 1.51 -9.49
CA LEU A 131 14.55 2.27 -9.76
C LEU A 131 13.76 2.44 -8.46
N LEU A 132 13.20 3.64 -8.28
CA LEU A 132 12.28 3.94 -7.18
C LEU A 132 10.92 4.37 -7.75
N PRO A 133 10.08 3.41 -8.17
CA PRO A 133 8.72 3.70 -8.60
C PRO A 133 7.93 4.44 -7.53
N GLY A 134 6.95 5.24 -7.97
CA GLY A 134 5.96 5.83 -7.08
C GLY A 134 5.19 4.75 -6.32
N ALA A 135 4.80 3.68 -7.02
CA ALA A 135 4.13 2.54 -6.42
C ALA A 135 4.54 1.21 -7.07
N ILE A 136 4.49 0.13 -6.27
CA ILE A 136 4.66 -1.25 -6.71
C ILE A 136 3.67 -2.11 -5.92
N GLU A 137 2.67 -2.67 -6.59
CA GLU A 137 1.53 -3.35 -5.97
C GLU A 137 1.34 -4.75 -6.57
N ILE A 138 0.95 -5.73 -5.75
CA ILE A 138 0.56 -7.06 -6.22
C ILE A 138 -0.87 -7.39 -5.80
N MET A 139 -1.59 -8.07 -6.70
CA MET A 139 -2.89 -8.70 -6.45
C MET A 139 -2.85 -10.15 -6.95
N ASP A 140 -3.38 -11.08 -6.16
CA ASP A 140 -3.51 -12.50 -6.54
C ASP A 140 -4.84 -12.83 -7.24
N ALA A 141 -4.95 -14.06 -7.75
CA ALA A 141 -6.12 -14.54 -8.49
C ALA A 141 -7.46 -14.25 -7.79
N LEU A 142 -7.55 -14.47 -6.47
CA LEU A 142 -8.77 -14.21 -5.70
C LEU A 142 -9.06 -12.71 -5.61
N ALA A 143 -8.03 -11.88 -5.40
CA ALA A 143 -8.20 -10.43 -5.42
C ALA A 143 -8.58 -9.89 -6.81
N LEU A 144 -8.06 -10.49 -7.88
CA LEU A 144 -8.42 -10.15 -9.26
C LEU A 144 -9.88 -10.50 -9.54
N GLU A 145 -10.32 -11.72 -9.18
CA GLU A 145 -11.72 -12.16 -9.30
C GLU A 145 -12.66 -11.19 -8.59
N ALA A 146 -12.33 -10.84 -7.35
CA ALA A 146 -13.08 -9.86 -6.57
C ALA A 146 -13.18 -8.51 -7.29
N ALA A 147 -12.05 -7.95 -7.73
CA ALA A 147 -11.98 -6.65 -8.40
C ALA A 147 -12.75 -6.64 -9.74
N VAL A 148 -12.68 -7.71 -10.53
CA VAL A 148 -13.49 -7.86 -11.76
C VAL A 148 -14.98 -7.84 -11.41
N ALA A 149 -15.42 -8.62 -10.42
CA ALA A 149 -16.82 -8.66 -10.00
C ALA A 149 -17.32 -7.31 -9.42
N ALA A 150 -16.42 -6.50 -8.86
CA ALA A 150 -16.76 -5.25 -8.19
C ALA A 150 -16.79 -4.03 -9.11
N VAL A 151 -15.78 -3.89 -9.96
CA VAL A 151 -15.55 -2.67 -10.75
C VAL A 151 -15.32 -2.94 -12.23
N HIS A 152 -15.44 -4.20 -12.67
CA HIS A 152 -15.19 -4.63 -14.05
C HIS A 152 -13.78 -4.27 -14.51
N ALA A 153 -12.80 -4.43 -13.63
CA ALA A 153 -11.39 -4.23 -13.97
C ALA A 153 -10.95 -5.27 -15.01
N GLU A 154 -10.13 -4.84 -15.98
CA GLU A 154 -9.57 -5.73 -16.98
C GLU A 154 -8.17 -6.18 -16.58
N TYR A 155 -7.98 -7.50 -16.53
CA TYR A 155 -6.69 -8.12 -16.24
C TYR A 155 -6.32 -9.12 -17.34
N PRO A 156 -5.02 -9.36 -17.59
CA PRO A 156 -4.57 -10.40 -18.49
C PRO A 156 -5.17 -11.77 -18.15
N PRO A 157 -5.72 -12.50 -19.13
CA PRO A 157 -6.34 -13.80 -18.87
C PRO A 157 -5.28 -14.83 -18.45
N GLY A 158 -5.68 -15.78 -17.61
CA GLY A 158 -4.82 -16.90 -17.19
C GLY A 158 -3.65 -16.51 -16.27
N CYS A 159 -3.75 -15.38 -15.57
CA CYS A 159 -2.77 -14.93 -14.60
C CYS A 159 -3.23 -15.25 -13.17
N GLU A 160 -2.32 -15.78 -12.36
CA GLU A 160 -2.53 -16.04 -10.93
C GLU A 160 -2.10 -14.86 -10.06
N ALA A 161 -1.34 -13.92 -10.64
CA ALA A 161 -0.94 -12.67 -10.02
C ALA A 161 -0.84 -11.56 -11.05
N VAL A 162 -1.09 -10.33 -10.62
CA VAL A 162 -0.81 -9.11 -11.37
C VAL A 162 0.07 -8.20 -10.53
N LEU A 163 1.11 -7.68 -11.16
CA LEU A 163 1.97 -6.62 -10.66
C LEU A 163 1.57 -5.31 -11.32
N ILE A 164 1.41 -4.25 -10.52
CA ILE A 164 1.22 -2.89 -11.00
C ILE A 164 2.46 -2.09 -10.57
N VAL A 165 3.16 -1.50 -11.53
CA VAL A 165 4.29 -0.59 -11.27
C VAL A 165 3.98 0.77 -11.85
N GLU A 166 4.16 1.82 -11.06
CA GLU A 166 3.94 3.19 -11.51
C GLU A 166 5.19 4.05 -11.31
N LEU A 167 5.67 4.62 -12.40
CA LEU A 167 6.62 5.73 -12.38
C LEU A 167 5.85 7.05 -12.46
N GLU A 168 6.37 8.06 -11.78
CA GLU A 168 5.81 9.41 -11.83
C GLU A 168 6.90 10.46 -11.56
N GLY A 169 6.75 11.64 -12.14
CA GLY A 169 7.67 12.74 -11.93
C GLY A 169 7.77 13.68 -13.13
N PRO A 170 8.92 14.37 -13.28
CA PRO A 170 9.24 15.15 -14.47
C PRO A 170 9.31 14.26 -15.71
N ARG A 171 8.88 14.79 -16.87
CA ARG A 171 8.79 14.02 -18.11
C ARG A 171 10.11 13.37 -18.53
N GLU A 172 11.21 14.11 -18.44
CA GLU A 172 12.53 13.63 -18.86
C GLU A 172 12.99 12.44 -18.02
N VAL A 173 12.70 12.46 -16.71
CA VAL A 173 13.04 11.38 -15.78
C VAL A 173 12.20 10.14 -16.10
N VAL A 174 10.88 10.29 -16.22
CA VAL A 174 9.98 9.17 -16.52
C VAL A 174 10.29 8.56 -17.89
N THR A 175 10.65 9.36 -18.90
CA THR A 175 11.06 8.84 -20.21
C THR A 175 12.28 7.92 -20.14
N ILE A 176 13.27 8.23 -19.31
CA ILE A 176 14.47 7.39 -19.15
C ILE A 176 14.14 6.16 -18.29
N GLU A 177 13.44 6.36 -17.17
CA GLU A 177 13.12 5.28 -16.23
C GLU A 177 12.15 4.26 -16.83
N ARG A 178 11.23 4.67 -17.71
CA ARG A 178 10.27 3.74 -18.35
C ARG A 178 10.98 2.69 -19.19
N GLU A 179 12.00 3.08 -19.98
CA GLU A 179 12.72 2.13 -20.85
C GLU A 179 13.39 1.05 -20.01
N ARG A 180 13.93 1.46 -18.87
CA ARG A 180 14.55 0.56 -17.90
C ARG A 180 13.53 -0.34 -17.22
N LEU A 181 12.40 0.23 -16.79
CA LEU A 181 11.32 -0.53 -16.15
C LEU A 181 10.75 -1.58 -17.10
N ASP A 182 10.40 -1.17 -18.33
CA ASP A 182 9.81 -2.05 -19.34
C ASP A 182 10.78 -3.19 -19.70
N ALA A 183 12.09 -2.92 -19.78
CA ALA A 183 13.09 -3.96 -20.01
C ALA A 183 13.19 -4.97 -18.84
N ILE A 184 13.12 -4.49 -17.59
CA ILE A 184 13.14 -5.36 -16.41
C ILE A 184 11.87 -6.22 -16.36
N LEU A 185 10.70 -5.62 -16.58
CA LEU A 185 9.43 -6.33 -16.61
C LEU A 185 9.33 -7.29 -17.80
N ALA A 186 9.92 -6.99 -18.95
CA ALA A 186 10.00 -7.95 -20.05
C ALA A 186 10.91 -9.15 -19.68
N ALA A 187 12.04 -8.88 -19.02
CA ALA A 187 13.00 -9.90 -18.60
C ALA A 187 12.46 -10.83 -17.50
N SER A 188 11.47 -10.39 -16.71
CA SER A 188 10.77 -11.25 -15.73
C SER A 188 9.73 -12.18 -16.37
N ALA A 189 9.62 -12.20 -17.70
CA ALA A 189 8.78 -13.12 -18.48
C ALA A 189 7.29 -13.16 -18.06
N PRO A 190 6.59 -12.01 -18.00
CA PRO A 190 5.17 -11.96 -17.74
C PRO A 190 4.38 -12.67 -18.86
N VAL A 191 3.17 -13.12 -18.53
CA VAL A 191 2.21 -13.64 -19.50
C VAL A 191 1.78 -12.52 -20.46
N GLU A 192 1.54 -11.34 -19.90
CA GLU A 192 1.21 -10.12 -20.64
C GLU A 192 1.74 -8.92 -19.86
N MET A 193 2.23 -7.92 -20.59
CA MET A 193 2.56 -6.61 -20.04
C MET A 193 1.72 -5.57 -20.78
N ARG A 194 0.99 -4.76 -20.02
CA ARG A 194 0.06 -3.74 -20.51
C ARG A 194 0.37 -2.39 -19.87
N PRO A 195 1.17 -1.55 -20.52
CA PRO A 195 1.30 -0.15 -20.17
C PRO A 195 -0.02 0.59 -20.39
N ALA A 196 -0.41 1.46 -19.47
CA ALA A 196 -1.57 2.33 -19.63
C ALA A 196 -1.32 3.32 -20.78
N ARG A 197 -2.26 3.42 -21.71
CA ARG A 197 -2.15 4.29 -22.90
C ARG A 197 -2.45 5.74 -22.59
N ASP A 198 -3.31 5.98 -21.61
CA ASP A 198 -3.79 7.29 -21.22
C ASP A 198 -4.17 7.35 -19.73
N ALA A 199 -4.67 8.52 -19.31
CA ALA A 199 -5.07 8.76 -17.94
C ALA A 199 -6.27 7.91 -17.50
N ASP A 200 -7.19 7.59 -18.42
CA ASP A 200 -8.41 6.84 -18.10
C ASP A 200 -8.07 5.37 -17.83
N GLU A 201 -7.21 4.76 -18.65
CA GLU A 201 -6.70 3.40 -18.40
C GLU A 201 -5.89 3.32 -17.11
N ARG A 202 -5.02 4.30 -16.86
CA ARG A 202 -4.29 4.40 -15.60
C ARG A 202 -5.26 4.44 -14.41
N MET A 203 -6.29 5.28 -14.48
CA MET A 203 -7.30 5.38 -13.42
C MET A 203 -8.10 4.09 -13.26
N ALA A 204 -8.39 3.36 -14.34
CA ALA A 204 -9.06 2.06 -14.29
C ALA A 204 -8.23 1.00 -13.57
N ILE A 205 -6.92 0.93 -13.85
CA ILE A 205 -5.97 0.04 -13.15
C ILE A 205 -5.99 0.34 -11.64
N TRP A 206 -5.84 1.62 -11.28
CA TRP A 206 -5.85 2.05 -9.88
C TRP A 206 -7.19 1.83 -9.19
N LYS A 207 -8.30 1.98 -9.89
CA LYS A 207 -9.65 1.69 -9.37
C LYS A 207 -9.78 0.21 -9.03
N GLY A 208 -9.30 -0.68 -9.90
CA GLY A 208 -9.21 -2.12 -9.62
C GLY A 208 -8.44 -2.39 -8.32
N ARG A 209 -7.20 -1.89 -8.24
CA ARG A 209 -6.32 -2.07 -7.07
C ARG A 209 -6.91 -1.50 -5.77
N LYS A 210 -7.42 -0.27 -5.77
CA LYS A 210 -7.97 0.39 -4.58
C LYS A 210 -9.30 -0.22 -4.12
N SER A 211 -10.05 -0.84 -5.03
CA SER A 211 -11.32 -1.50 -4.69
C SER A 211 -11.16 -2.89 -4.06
N ALA A 212 -10.00 -3.53 -4.22
CA ALA A 212 -9.79 -4.94 -3.94
C ALA A 212 -10.23 -5.37 -2.52
N PHE A 213 -9.93 -4.58 -1.50
CA PHE A 213 -10.38 -4.82 -0.12
C PHE A 213 -11.90 -4.90 0.01
N SER A 214 -12.61 -3.88 -0.49
CA SER A 214 -14.08 -3.87 -0.48
C SER A 214 -14.68 -4.93 -1.41
N ALA A 215 -13.93 -5.29 -2.46
CA ALA A 215 -14.34 -6.24 -3.46
C ALA A 215 -14.37 -7.68 -2.92
N VAL A 216 -13.43 -8.03 -2.03
CA VAL A 216 -13.35 -9.36 -1.40
C VAL A 216 -14.61 -9.68 -0.58
N GLY A 217 -15.32 -8.68 -0.07
CA GLY A 217 -16.65 -8.86 0.55
C GLY A 217 -17.73 -9.42 -0.39
N ARG A 218 -17.48 -9.50 -1.71
CA ARG A 218 -18.34 -10.23 -2.66
C ARG A 218 -18.04 -11.73 -2.72
N LEU A 219 -16.83 -12.14 -2.33
CA LEU A 219 -16.37 -13.53 -2.36
C LEU A 219 -16.57 -14.26 -1.03
N SER A 220 -16.61 -13.50 0.07
CA SER A 220 -16.73 -14.02 1.43
C SER A 220 -17.61 -13.11 2.27
N PRO A 221 -18.52 -13.66 3.10
CA PRO A 221 -19.33 -12.85 4.00
C PRO A 221 -18.47 -12.17 5.06
N ASP A 222 -17.40 -12.84 5.53
CA ASP A 222 -16.45 -12.34 6.51
C ASP A 222 -15.01 -12.56 6.03
N PHE A 223 -14.10 -11.70 6.49
CA PHE A 223 -12.66 -11.93 6.33
C PHE A 223 -11.87 -11.25 7.45
N THR A 224 -10.73 -11.85 7.79
CA THR A 224 -9.72 -11.24 8.68
C THR A 224 -8.59 -10.72 7.80
N VAL A 225 -8.22 -9.45 7.96
CA VAL A 225 -7.04 -8.87 7.34
C VAL A 225 -5.86 -8.94 8.31
N GLN A 226 -4.67 -9.26 7.79
CA GLN A 226 -3.41 -9.02 8.50
C GLN A 226 -2.61 -7.91 7.81
N ASP A 227 -1.75 -7.24 8.56
CA ASP A 227 -0.90 -6.15 8.07
C ASP A 227 0.54 -6.44 8.51
N GLY A 228 1.20 -7.33 7.76
CA GLY A 228 2.51 -7.87 8.15
C GLY A 228 3.58 -7.46 7.16
N VAL A 229 4.75 -7.05 7.63
CA VAL A 229 5.85 -6.64 6.76
C VAL A 229 6.89 -7.74 6.68
N VAL A 230 7.46 -7.99 5.50
CA VAL A 230 8.65 -8.83 5.30
C VAL A 230 9.71 -8.07 4.50
N PRO A 231 11.01 -8.41 4.66
CA PRO A 231 12.03 -7.86 3.77
C PRO A 231 11.70 -8.16 2.30
N ARG A 232 11.75 -7.17 1.41
CA ARG A 232 11.35 -7.29 -0.02
C ARG A 232 11.98 -8.48 -0.75
N ARG A 233 13.25 -8.77 -0.45
CA ARG A 233 13.98 -9.93 -1.00
C ARG A 233 13.40 -11.31 -0.62
N LYS A 234 12.49 -11.35 0.37
CA LYS A 234 11.79 -12.56 0.85
C LYS A 234 10.32 -12.59 0.45
N LEU A 235 9.86 -11.64 -0.37
CA LEU A 235 8.46 -11.50 -0.72
C LEU A 235 7.91 -12.76 -1.43
N GLY A 236 8.62 -13.28 -2.43
CA GLY A 236 8.23 -14.52 -3.12
C GLY A 236 8.12 -15.71 -2.15
N GLU A 237 9.08 -15.86 -1.23
CA GLU A 237 9.07 -16.90 -0.20
C GLU A 237 7.86 -16.77 0.74
N ALA A 238 7.55 -15.55 1.19
CA ALA A 238 6.41 -15.28 2.07
C ALA A 238 5.08 -15.67 1.42
N LEU A 239 4.87 -15.28 0.15
CA LEU A 239 3.65 -15.60 -0.59
C LEU A 239 3.51 -17.11 -0.84
N ARG A 240 4.61 -17.79 -1.14
CA ARG A 240 4.62 -19.27 -1.26
C ARG A 240 4.19 -19.93 0.05
N ARG A 241 4.74 -19.50 1.19
CA ARG A 241 4.36 -20.03 2.51
C ARG A 241 2.89 -19.72 2.85
N ILE A 242 2.38 -18.53 2.55
CA ILE A 242 0.95 -18.20 2.74
C ILE A 242 0.07 -19.14 1.90
N ALA A 243 0.42 -19.38 0.64
CA ALA A 243 -0.30 -20.30 -0.22
C ALA A 243 -0.28 -21.75 0.29
N GLU A 244 0.85 -22.21 0.85
CA GLU A 244 0.97 -23.51 1.50
C GLU A 244 0.07 -23.61 2.73
N MET A 245 0.11 -22.62 3.63
CA MET A 245 -0.75 -22.58 4.80
C MET A 245 -2.24 -22.56 4.42
N SER A 246 -2.61 -21.79 3.39
CA SER A 246 -3.98 -21.75 2.85
C SER A 246 -4.47 -23.12 2.39
N ARG A 247 -3.62 -23.89 1.67
CA ARG A 247 -3.93 -25.25 1.22
C ARG A 247 -4.02 -26.24 2.38
N GLU A 248 -3.09 -26.18 3.34
CA GLU A 248 -3.07 -27.04 4.52
C GLU A 248 -4.33 -26.88 5.38
N THR A 249 -4.79 -25.64 5.57
CA THR A 249 -5.98 -25.36 6.40
C THR A 249 -7.28 -25.42 5.60
N ASN A 250 -7.22 -25.52 4.27
CA ASN A 250 -8.37 -25.37 3.37
C ASN A 250 -9.13 -24.05 3.60
N ILE A 251 -8.40 -22.96 3.88
CA ILE A 251 -8.95 -21.61 4.06
C ILE A 251 -8.43 -20.73 2.95
N ARG A 252 -9.32 -20.09 2.19
CA ARG A 252 -8.94 -19.21 1.09
C ARG A 252 -8.33 -17.92 1.63
N VAL A 253 -7.22 -17.48 1.01
CA VAL A 253 -6.54 -16.23 1.36
C VAL A 253 -6.36 -15.42 0.09
N ALA A 254 -6.98 -14.25 0.02
CA ALA A 254 -6.77 -13.29 -1.06
C ALA A 254 -5.66 -12.31 -0.65
N ASN A 255 -4.67 -12.10 -1.52
CA ASN A 255 -3.51 -11.26 -1.25
C ASN A 255 -3.57 -9.99 -2.09
N VAL A 256 -3.48 -8.85 -1.41
CA VAL A 256 -3.50 -7.51 -2.00
C VAL A 256 -2.52 -6.66 -1.22
N PHE A 257 -1.42 -6.20 -1.81
CA PHE A 257 -0.38 -5.64 -0.93
C PHE A 257 0.64 -4.72 -1.61
N HIS A 258 1.28 -3.89 -0.78
CA HIS A 258 2.29 -2.91 -1.16
C HIS A 258 3.65 -3.62 -1.32
N ALA A 259 3.88 -4.19 -2.49
CA ALA A 259 5.09 -4.97 -2.74
C ALA A 259 6.38 -4.13 -2.66
N GLY A 260 6.25 -2.83 -2.93
CA GLY A 260 7.35 -1.86 -2.92
C GLY A 260 8.02 -1.63 -1.57
N ASP A 261 7.27 -1.75 -0.47
CA ASP A 261 7.80 -1.66 0.90
C ASP A 261 7.80 -3.01 1.64
N GLY A 262 7.24 -4.05 1.03
CA GLY A 262 7.22 -5.40 1.59
C GLY A 262 6.08 -5.61 2.58
N ASN A 263 5.12 -4.69 2.63
CA ASN A 263 3.92 -4.83 3.43
C ASN A 263 2.94 -5.82 2.74
N LEU A 264 2.43 -6.79 3.49
CA LEU A 264 1.51 -7.85 3.09
C LEU A 264 0.12 -7.63 3.70
N HIS A 265 -0.92 -7.75 2.88
CA HIS A 265 -2.29 -7.86 3.37
C HIS A 265 -2.97 -9.15 2.88
N PRO A 266 -2.80 -10.27 3.60
CA PRO A 266 -3.60 -11.47 3.37
C PRO A 266 -4.99 -11.28 4.00
N LEU A 267 -6.01 -11.37 3.15
CA LEU A 267 -7.42 -11.38 3.53
C LEU A 267 -7.86 -12.84 3.65
N ILE A 268 -7.99 -13.31 4.88
CA ILE A 268 -8.34 -14.69 5.22
C ILE A 268 -9.86 -14.81 5.23
N LEU A 269 -10.40 -15.58 4.29
CA LEU A 269 -11.82 -15.65 4.01
C LEU A 269 -12.49 -16.73 4.86
N PHE A 270 -13.57 -16.38 5.56
CA PHE A 270 -14.34 -17.33 6.37
C PHE A 270 -15.83 -16.97 6.40
N ASP A 271 -16.65 -17.87 6.93
CA ASP A 271 -18.06 -17.63 7.22
C ASP A 271 -18.29 -17.65 8.73
N GLY A 272 -18.57 -16.49 9.33
CA GLY A 272 -18.77 -16.35 10.76
C GLY A 272 -19.99 -17.10 11.31
N ARG A 273 -20.87 -17.59 10.43
CA ARG A 273 -22.02 -18.43 10.80
C ARG A 273 -21.61 -19.88 11.06
N GLU A 274 -20.46 -20.31 10.56
CA GLU A 274 -19.93 -21.65 10.81
C GLU A 274 -19.22 -21.71 12.16
N ALA A 275 -19.54 -22.72 12.97
CA ALA A 275 -18.92 -22.90 14.27
C ALA A 275 -17.39 -23.07 14.15
N GLY A 276 -16.65 -22.28 14.91
CA GLY A 276 -15.19 -22.32 14.95
C GLY A 276 -14.48 -21.63 13.78
N ALA A 277 -15.20 -21.07 12.79
CA ALA A 277 -14.58 -20.51 11.59
C ALA A 277 -13.73 -19.27 11.89
N LEU A 278 -14.20 -18.39 12.77
CA LEU A 278 -13.43 -17.24 13.24
C LEU A 278 -12.12 -17.67 13.91
N GLN A 279 -12.19 -18.65 14.81
CA GLN A 279 -11.02 -19.15 15.53
C GLN A 279 -9.98 -19.75 14.58
N ARG A 280 -10.41 -20.55 13.59
CA ARG A 280 -9.51 -21.10 12.56
C ARG A 280 -8.89 -19.99 11.69
N SER A 281 -9.65 -18.92 11.39
CA SER A 281 -9.16 -17.74 10.68
C SER A 281 -8.09 -17.00 11.49
N GLU A 282 -8.34 -16.76 12.78
CA GLU A 282 -7.39 -16.13 13.71
C GLU A 282 -6.11 -16.96 13.91
N GLU A 283 -6.23 -18.28 13.97
CA GLU A 283 -5.08 -19.20 14.04
C GLU A 283 -4.20 -19.10 12.79
N LEU A 284 -4.81 -19.07 11.60
CA LEU A 284 -4.08 -18.87 10.34
C LEU A 284 -3.43 -17.49 10.27
N ALA A 285 -4.17 -16.44 10.66
CA ALA A 285 -3.63 -15.08 10.80
C ALA A 285 -2.38 -15.05 11.69
N GLY A 286 -2.46 -15.66 12.87
CA GLY A 286 -1.34 -15.76 13.80
C GLY A 286 -0.13 -16.52 13.22
N ARG A 287 -0.36 -17.57 12.42
CA ARG A 287 0.73 -18.28 11.71
C ARG A 287 1.42 -17.39 10.68
N ILE A 288 0.66 -16.58 9.94
CA ILE A 288 1.19 -15.63 8.96
C ILE A 288 2.03 -14.54 9.66
N LEU A 289 1.53 -13.96 10.74
CA LEU A 289 2.30 -12.96 11.50
C LEU A 289 3.59 -13.53 12.10
N LYS A 290 3.54 -14.75 12.65
CA LYS A 290 4.75 -15.45 13.13
C LYS A 290 5.76 -15.65 12.00
N MET A 291 5.31 -16.01 10.81
CA MET A 291 6.17 -16.07 9.63
C MET A 291 6.82 -14.71 9.32
N CYS A 292 6.08 -13.60 9.38
CA CYS A 292 6.67 -12.27 9.18
C CYS A 292 7.80 -11.99 10.18
N VAL A 293 7.60 -12.32 11.46
CA VAL A 293 8.64 -12.20 12.51
C VAL A 293 9.85 -13.10 12.24
N GLU A 294 9.64 -14.38 11.91
CA GLU A 294 10.69 -15.34 11.54
C GLU A 294 11.54 -14.83 10.36
N MET A 295 10.92 -14.09 9.45
CA MET A 295 11.59 -13.50 8.29
C MET A 295 12.38 -12.23 8.61
N GLY A 296 12.29 -11.70 9.83
CA GLY A 296 12.91 -10.44 10.26
C GLY A 296 12.08 -9.21 9.89
N GLY A 297 10.76 -9.38 9.79
CA GLY A 297 9.80 -8.35 9.47
C GLY A 297 9.04 -7.81 10.70
N SER A 298 7.86 -7.24 10.46
CA SER A 298 6.98 -6.66 11.47
C SER A 298 5.58 -7.28 11.44
N ILE A 299 4.86 -7.18 12.57
CA ILE A 299 3.46 -7.64 12.70
C ILE A 299 2.43 -6.53 12.43
N THR A 300 2.92 -5.30 12.25
CA THR A 300 2.17 -4.07 11.93
C THR A 300 3.11 -3.01 11.36
#